data_AF-A0A6U3ZCN9-F1
#
_entry.id   AF-A0A6U3ZCN9-F1
#
_cell.length_a   1.000
_cell.length_b   1.000
_cell.length_c   1.000
_cell.angle_alpha   90.00
_cell.angle_beta   90.00
_cell.angle_gamma   90.00
#
_symmetry.space_group_name_H-M   'P 1'
#
loop_
_entity.id
_entity.type
_entity.pdbx_description
1 polymer ?
#
loop_
_entity_poly.entity_id
_entity_poly.type
_entity_poly.pdbx_seq_one_letter_code
_entity_poly.pdbx_strand_id
1 'polypeptide(L)'
;YYLQKMAGALFSSLQQCAERETTDKQYAANVMRMENSYFFTQSVKQRGPEMTTLFAKQITAASSICKQSTDAYLGWMIKREFKALHSLFSNISRIRRDVGDADVPIHVPRATFVKTLQKESNRDVMKEKIGIIYARMEKHLSEAGGLLPVAWKALVKVLYEWFGRWEKLSTQCYKFGLEPSAVDVVRIAKAAGGSATRAAREKGPSNTVNIKNNSGRDRGRVGAEC
;
A
#
# COMPACT_ATOMS: atom_id res chain seq x y z
N TYR A 1 31.02 9.40 -15.31
CA TYR A 1 30.32 10.41 -16.13
C TYR A 1 29.38 9.80 -17.17
N TYR A 2 29.84 9.00 -18.14
CA TYR A 2 28.97 8.41 -19.18
C TYR A 2 27.80 7.57 -18.62
N LEU A 3 28.09 6.66 -17.69
CA LEU A 3 27.08 5.80 -17.04
C LEU A 3 26.03 6.60 -16.24
N GLN A 4 26.44 7.68 -15.58
CA GLN A 4 25.51 8.58 -14.86
C GLN A 4 24.57 9.31 -15.81
N LYS A 5 25.07 9.73 -16.99
CA LYS A 5 24.26 10.37 -18.03
C LYS A 5 23.28 9.39 -18.65
N MET A 6 23.70 8.15 -18.92
CA MET A 6 22.80 7.09 -19.41
C MET A 6 21.69 6.79 -18.39
N ALA A 7 22.04 6.63 -17.11
CA ALA A 7 21.04 6.40 -16.06
C ALA A 7 20.04 7.56 -15.97
N GLY A 8 20.53 8.81 -16.04
CA GLY A 8 19.66 9.99 -16.08
C GLY A 8 18.69 10.00 -17.27
N ALA A 9 19.19 9.69 -18.47
CA ALA A 9 18.37 9.62 -19.68
C ALA A 9 17.31 8.51 -19.60
N LEU A 10 17.69 7.33 -19.12
CA LEU A 10 16.77 6.21 -18.90
C LEU A 10 15.64 6.60 -17.95
N PHE A 11 15.97 7.23 -16.83
CA PHE A 11 14.97 7.69 -15.86
C PHE A 11 13.99 8.70 -16.43
N SER A 12 14.51 9.71 -17.14
CA SER A 12 13.66 10.70 -17.80
C SER A 12 12.73 10.05 -18.81
N SER A 13 13.21 9.07 -19.57
CA SER A 13 12.37 8.32 -20.52
C SER A 13 11.29 7.51 -19.81
N LEU A 14 11.62 6.78 -18.74
CA LEU A 14 10.63 6.04 -17.94
C LEU A 14 9.59 6.95 -17.32
N GLN A 15 9.97 8.15 -16.88
CA GLN A 15 9.04 9.13 -16.34
C GLN A 15 8.07 9.65 -17.41
N GLN A 16 8.56 9.89 -18.63
CA GLN A 16 7.71 10.28 -19.76
C GLN A 16 6.75 9.16 -20.17
N CYS A 17 7.20 7.90 -20.18
CA CYS A 17 6.32 6.75 -20.41
C CYS A 17 5.21 6.67 -19.35
N ALA A 18 5.59 6.84 -18.08
CA ALA A 18 4.66 6.84 -16.96
C ALA A 18 3.60 7.95 -17.07
N GLU A 19 3.90 9.08 -17.72
CA GLU A 19 2.96 10.17 -17.97
C GLU A 19 2.02 9.89 -19.14
N ARG A 20 2.53 9.24 -20.20
CA ARG A 20 1.77 8.96 -21.44
C ARG A 20 0.75 7.85 -21.29
N GLU A 21 1.02 6.83 -20.49
CA GLU A 21 0.10 5.68 -20.28
C GLU A 21 -1.08 5.99 -19.34
N THR A 22 -1.24 7.25 -18.91
CA THR A 22 -2.17 7.62 -17.82
C THR A 22 -3.63 7.81 -18.20
N THR A 23 -4.00 7.60 -19.46
CA THR A 23 -5.33 7.97 -19.95
C THR A 23 -6.48 7.25 -19.23
N ASP A 24 -6.27 6.05 -18.66
CA ASP A 24 -7.38 5.27 -18.06
C ASP A 24 -7.30 5.09 -16.53
N LYS A 25 -6.14 5.32 -15.89
CA LYS A 25 -5.94 4.99 -14.46
C LYS A 25 -5.12 6.07 -13.74
N GLN A 26 -5.81 6.93 -12.98
CA GLN A 26 -5.22 8.04 -12.19
C GLN A 26 -4.06 7.65 -11.25
N TYR A 27 -3.90 6.37 -10.91
CA TYR A 27 -2.84 5.88 -10.03
C TYR A 27 -1.64 5.28 -10.78
N ALA A 28 -1.76 4.96 -12.07
CA ALA A 28 -0.79 4.17 -12.83
C ALA A 28 0.57 4.86 -12.94
N ALA A 29 0.59 6.16 -13.26
CA ALA A 29 1.83 6.95 -13.27
C ALA A 29 2.58 6.88 -11.94
N ASN A 30 1.87 7.01 -10.83
CA ASN A 30 2.48 7.04 -9.51
C ASN A 30 3.04 5.67 -9.14
N VAL A 31 2.34 4.58 -9.49
CA VAL A 31 2.86 3.22 -9.31
C VAL A 31 4.13 3.02 -10.13
N MET A 32 4.11 3.32 -11.43
CA MET A 32 5.26 3.12 -12.30
C MET A 32 6.48 3.95 -11.87
N ARG A 33 6.29 5.24 -11.54
CA ARG A 33 7.36 6.11 -11.04
C ARG A 33 7.92 5.61 -9.71
N MET A 34 7.05 5.16 -8.80
CA MET A 34 7.43 4.63 -7.51
C MET A 34 8.26 3.35 -7.67
N GLU A 35 7.78 2.37 -8.45
CA GLU A 35 8.47 1.10 -8.67
C GLU A 35 9.81 1.27 -9.36
N ASN A 36 9.87 2.03 -10.46
CA ASN A 36 11.10 2.25 -11.20
C ASN A 36 12.16 2.95 -10.36
N SER A 37 11.76 3.97 -9.60
CA SER A 37 12.67 4.73 -8.73
C SER A 37 13.17 3.90 -7.54
N TYR A 38 12.29 3.09 -6.96
CA TYR A 38 12.66 2.17 -5.89
C TYR A 38 13.63 1.10 -6.40
N PHE A 39 13.28 0.43 -7.50
CA PHE A 39 14.08 -0.63 -8.11
C PHE A 39 15.49 -0.15 -8.46
N PHE A 40 15.63 1.00 -9.10
CA PHE A 40 16.95 1.57 -9.39
C PHE A 40 17.75 1.81 -8.11
N THR A 41 17.13 2.44 -7.11
CA THR A 41 17.81 2.77 -5.85
C THR A 41 18.31 1.51 -5.15
N GLN A 42 17.50 0.45 -5.12
CA GLN A 42 17.92 -0.83 -4.55
C GLN A 42 19.00 -1.50 -5.39
N SER A 43 18.86 -1.53 -6.72
CA SER A 43 19.82 -2.14 -7.64
C SER A 43 21.20 -1.50 -7.56
N VAL A 44 21.27 -0.17 -7.40
CA VAL A 44 22.53 0.55 -7.22
C VAL A 44 23.14 0.25 -5.85
N LYS A 45 22.32 0.27 -4.78
CA LYS A 45 22.78 -0.02 -3.42
C LYS A 45 23.31 -1.45 -3.25
N GLN A 46 22.66 -2.43 -3.87
CA GLN A 46 23.07 -3.84 -3.82
C GLN A 46 24.44 -4.09 -4.45
N ARG A 47 24.88 -3.22 -5.37
CA ARG A 47 26.20 -3.30 -6.02
C ARG A 47 27.34 -2.74 -5.16
N GLY A 48 27.03 -2.19 -3.99
CA GLY A 48 28.03 -1.76 -3.00
C GLY A 48 28.21 -0.24 -2.88
N PRO A 49 29.09 0.17 -1.94
CA PRO A 49 29.25 1.57 -1.56
C PRO A 49 29.89 2.43 -2.66
N GLU A 50 30.78 1.87 -3.48
CA GLU A 50 31.40 2.56 -4.61
C GLU A 50 30.35 2.97 -5.65
N MET A 51 29.46 2.04 -6.01
CA MET A 51 28.38 2.29 -6.94
C MET A 51 27.36 3.30 -6.38
N THR A 52 27.06 3.19 -5.08
CA THR A 52 26.21 4.14 -4.36
C THR A 52 26.79 5.55 -4.39
N THR A 53 28.10 5.68 -4.14
CA THR A 53 28.80 6.97 -4.17
C THR A 53 28.81 7.56 -5.58
N LEU A 54 29.10 6.73 -6.59
CA LEU A 54 29.10 7.14 -7.99
C LEU A 54 27.73 7.66 -8.43
N PHE A 55 26.63 7.04 -8.01
CA PHE A 55 25.27 7.41 -8.41
C PHE A 55 24.52 8.24 -7.35
N ALA A 56 25.22 8.84 -6.38
CA ALA A 56 24.59 9.52 -5.24
C ALA A 56 23.55 10.59 -5.68
N LYS A 57 23.86 11.40 -6.70
CA LYS A 57 22.93 12.41 -7.24
C LYS A 57 21.67 11.78 -7.82
N GLN A 58 21.82 10.71 -8.61
CA GLN A 58 20.70 9.99 -9.23
C GLN A 58 19.86 9.26 -8.18
N ILE A 59 20.50 8.69 -7.16
CA ILE A 59 19.81 8.05 -6.03
C ILE A 59 18.96 9.08 -5.27
N THR A 60 19.49 10.27 -4.99
CA THR A 60 18.72 11.33 -4.30
C THR A 60 17.52 11.76 -5.14
N ALA A 61 17.70 11.98 -6.45
CA ALA A 61 16.61 12.32 -7.35
C ALA A 61 15.53 11.22 -7.41
N ALA A 62 15.95 9.97 -7.62
CA ALA A 62 15.05 8.81 -7.64
C ALA A 62 14.32 8.63 -6.31
N SER A 63 15.01 8.80 -5.18
CA SER A 63 14.39 8.71 -3.85
C SER A 63 13.32 9.78 -3.64
N SER A 64 13.55 10.99 -4.13
CA SER A 64 12.55 12.06 -4.11
C SER A 64 11.32 11.71 -4.95
N ILE A 65 11.51 11.24 -6.18
CA ILE A 65 10.42 10.81 -7.06
C ILE A 65 9.64 9.66 -6.43
N CYS A 66 10.34 8.67 -5.89
CA CYS A 66 9.76 7.52 -5.20
C CYS A 66 8.87 8.00 -4.05
N LYS A 67 9.36 8.91 -3.20
CA LYS A 67 8.61 9.45 -2.08
C LYS A 67 7.36 10.20 -2.54
N GLN A 68 7.50 11.16 -3.46
CA GLN A 68 6.37 11.95 -3.97
C GLN A 68 5.29 11.07 -4.60
N SER A 69 5.72 10.07 -5.37
CA SER A 69 4.83 9.13 -6.04
C SER A 69 4.16 8.17 -5.04
N THR A 70 4.88 7.77 -3.98
CA THR A 70 4.32 7.02 -2.86
C THR A 70 3.23 7.83 -2.16
N ASP A 71 3.53 9.07 -1.75
CA ASP A 71 2.60 9.94 -1.04
C ASP A 71 1.32 10.19 -1.86
N ALA A 72 1.48 10.43 -3.17
CA ALA A 72 0.35 10.59 -4.09
C ALA A 72 -0.49 9.31 -4.24
N TYR A 73 0.16 8.16 -4.42
CA TYR A 73 -0.53 6.86 -4.55
C TYR A 73 -1.29 6.49 -3.27
N LEU A 74 -0.65 6.61 -2.11
CA LEU A 74 -1.27 6.29 -0.82
C LEU A 74 -2.40 7.28 -0.47
N GLY A 75 -2.21 8.57 -0.76
CA GLY A 75 -3.24 9.58 -0.61
C GLY A 75 -4.47 9.30 -1.49
N TRP A 76 -4.25 8.89 -2.75
CA TRP A 76 -5.32 8.43 -3.62
C TRP A 76 -6.03 7.20 -3.05
N MET A 77 -5.28 6.24 -2.50
CA MET A 77 -5.84 5.02 -1.95
C MET A 77 -6.81 5.29 -0.80
N ILE A 78 -6.40 6.13 0.14
CA ILE A 78 -7.23 6.50 1.29
C ILE A 78 -8.46 7.29 0.84
N LYS A 79 -8.30 8.27 -0.05
CA LYS A 79 -9.44 9.05 -0.57
C LYS A 79 -10.48 8.16 -1.27
N ARG A 80 -10.02 7.14 -1.98
CA ARG A 80 -10.88 6.20 -2.71
C ARG A 80 -11.66 5.33 -1.74
N GLU A 81 -10.99 4.65 -0.81
CA GLU A 81 -11.65 3.65 0.04
C GLU A 81 -12.42 4.28 1.21
N PHE A 82 -11.98 5.46 1.68
CA PHE A 82 -12.65 6.24 2.73
C PHE A 82 -13.36 7.49 2.18
N LYS A 83 -13.95 7.41 0.98
CA LYS A 83 -14.58 8.54 0.28
C LYS A 83 -15.55 9.34 1.17
N ALA A 84 -16.45 8.64 1.87
CA ALA A 84 -17.48 9.27 2.71
C ALA A 84 -16.86 10.00 3.92
N LEU A 85 -15.97 9.33 4.67
CA LEU A 85 -15.25 9.95 5.79
C LEU A 85 -14.40 11.13 5.33
N HIS A 86 -13.64 10.96 4.25
CA HIS A 86 -12.82 12.03 3.69
C HIS A 86 -13.67 13.23 3.28
N SER A 87 -14.82 13.02 2.63
CA SER A 87 -15.74 14.10 2.26
C SER A 87 -16.29 14.82 3.49
N LEU A 88 -16.72 14.08 4.52
CA LEU A 88 -17.25 14.65 5.76
C LEU A 88 -16.20 15.52 6.46
N PHE A 89 -15.02 14.98 6.73
CA PHE A 89 -13.96 15.70 7.44
C PHE A 89 -13.35 16.83 6.60
N SER A 90 -13.31 16.71 5.28
CA SER A 90 -12.91 17.82 4.41
C SER A 90 -13.92 18.97 4.48
N ASN A 91 -15.22 18.67 4.49
CA ASN A 91 -16.27 19.68 4.63
C ASN A 91 -16.21 20.35 6.01
N ILE A 92 -16.08 19.57 7.08
CA ILE A 92 -15.90 20.09 8.45
C ILE A 92 -14.66 20.98 8.53
N SER A 93 -13.52 20.54 7.99
CA SER A 93 -12.29 21.33 8.01
C SER A 93 -12.42 22.63 7.21
N ARG A 94 -13.22 22.66 6.14
CA ARG A 94 -13.50 23.90 5.39
C ARG A 94 -14.34 24.85 6.23
N ILE A 95 -15.51 24.41 6.68
CA ILE A 95 -16.45 25.20 7.48
C ILE A 95 -15.76 25.76 8.73
N ARG A 96 -14.99 24.92 9.42
CA ARG A 96 -14.22 25.33 10.59
C ARG A 96 -13.29 26.53 10.31
N ARG A 97 -12.67 26.61 9.13
CA ARG A 97 -11.83 27.76 8.77
C ARG A 97 -12.64 29.02 8.52
N ASP A 98 -13.88 28.87 8.07
CA ASP A 98 -14.75 29.98 7.68
C ASP A 98 -15.49 30.56 8.89
N VAL A 99 -15.96 29.73 9.82
CA VAL A 99 -16.82 30.13 10.96
C VAL A 99 -16.29 29.76 12.34
N GLY A 100 -15.18 29.04 12.43
CA GLY A 100 -14.61 28.58 13.71
C GLY A 100 -15.24 27.29 14.26
N ASP A 101 -14.71 26.79 15.38
CA ASP A 101 -15.03 25.45 15.90
C ASP A 101 -16.47 25.34 16.45
N ALA A 102 -17.00 26.43 17.03
CA ALA A 102 -18.30 26.45 17.72
C ALA A 102 -19.49 26.37 16.75
N ASP A 103 -19.35 26.91 15.55
CA ASP A 103 -20.43 27.02 14.56
C ASP A 103 -20.46 25.85 13.57
N VAL A 104 -19.43 24.99 13.57
CA VAL A 104 -19.39 23.77 12.73
C VAL A 104 -20.66 22.91 12.89
N PRO A 105 -21.18 22.64 14.11
CA PRO A 105 -22.40 21.84 14.28
C PRO A 105 -23.68 22.47 13.70
N ILE A 106 -23.68 23.79 13.44
CA ILE A 106 -24.80 24.50 12.80
C ILE A 106 -24.85 24.13 11.30
N HIS A 107 -23.68 24.07 10.65
CA HIS A 107 -23.58 23.74 9.23
C HIS A 107 -23.54 22.23 8.95
N VAL A 108 -23.02 21.45 9.89
CA VAL A 108 -22.99 19.99 9.82
C VAL A 108 -23.64 19.45 11.10
N PRO A 109 -24.95 19.17 11.06
CA PRO A 109 -25.68 18.71 12.24
C PRO A 109 -25.05 17.46 12.86
N ARG A 110 -24.98 17.44 14.19
CA ARG A 110 -24.41 16.32 14.97
C ARG A 110 -25.03 14.97 14.59
N ALA A 111 -26.33 14.93 14.30
CA ALA A 111 -27.02 13.72 13.87
C ALA A 111 -26.44 13.15 12.56
N THR A 112 -26.19 14.01 11.57
CA THR A 112 -25.57 13.63 10.29
C THR A 112 -24.13 13.15 10.48
N PHE A 113 -23.37 13.85 11.33
CA PHE A 113 -22.01 13.48 11.70
C PHE A 113 -21.95 12.07 12.32
N VAL A 114 -22.71 11.83 13.38
CA VAL A 114 -22.74 10.55 14.09
C VAL A 114 -23.23 9.41 13.20
N LYS A 115 -24.30 9.64 12.41
CA LYS A 115 -24.81 8.65 11.47
C LYS A 115 -23.77 8.23 10.44
N THR A 116 -22.99 9.18 9.93
CA THR A 116 -21.92 8.89 8.97
C THR A 116 -20.81 8.08 9.63
N LEU A 117 -20.40 8.42 10.86
CA LEU A 117 -19.38 7.66 11.58
C LEU A 117 -19.82 6.24 11.92
N GLN A 118 -21.06 6.03 12.38
CA GLN A 118 -21.57 4.69 12.66
C GLN A 118 -21.58 3.80 11.42
N LYS A 119 -21.94 4.38 10.26
CA LYS A 119 -21.96 3.66 9.00
C LYS A 119 -20.56 3.36 8.45
N GLU A 120 -19.68 4.37 8.45
CA GLU A 120 -18.43 4.32 7.68
C GLU A 120 -17.19 4.04 8.54
N SER A 121 -17.31 4.16 9.87
CA SER A 121 -16.20 4.08 10.80
C SER A 121 -16.39 3.00 11.87
N ASN A 122 -17.23 1.99 11.70
CA ASN A 122 -17.22 0.87 12.66
C ASN A 122 -16.00 -0.05 12.41
N ARG A 123 -15.67 -0.86 13.42
CA ARG A 123 -14.46 -1.70 13.43
C ARG A 123 -14.44 -2.71 12.28
N ASP A 124 -15.58 -3.27 11.89
CA ASP A 124 -15.64 -4.28 10.84
C ASP A 124 -15.53 -3.67 9.45
N VAL A 125 -16.20 -2.52 9.22
CA VAL A 125 -16.00 -1.70 8.01
C VAL A 125 -14.55 -1.26 7.87
N MET A 126 -13.87 -0.91 8.98
CA MET A 126 -12.45 -0.57 8.95
C MET A 126 -11.57 -1.74 8.54
N LYS A 127 -11.80 -2.94 9.10
CA LYS A 127 -11.07 -4.15 8.69
C LYS A 127 -11.29 -4.44 7.21
N GLU A 128 -12.54 -4.36 6.74
CA GLU A 128 -12.89 -4.61 5.35
C GLU A 128 -12.19 -3.63 4.40
N LYS A 129 -12.37 -2.31 4.62
CA LYS A 129 -11.76 -1.27 3.78
C LYS A 129 -10.23 -1.38 3.76
N ILE A 130 -9.60 -1.62 4.90
CA ILE A 130 -8.15 -1.77 5.00
C ILE A 130 -7.69 -3.06 4.28
N GLY A 131 -8.45 -4.15 4.39
CA GLY A 131 -8.20 -5.37 3.63
C GLY A 131 -8.30 -5.15 2.12
N ILE A 132 -9.29 -4.37 1.66
CA ILE A 132 -9.43 -3.99 0.26
C ILE A 132 -8.23 -3.17 -0.22
N ILE A 133 -7.74 -2.21 0.60
CA ILE A 133 -6.52 -1.45 0.27
C ILE A 133 -5.34 -2.39 0.09
N TYR A 134 -5.14 -3.31 1.04
CA TYR A 134 -4.03 -4.27 0.99
C TYR A 134 -4.08 -5.12 -0.28
N ALA A 135 -5.22 -5.76 -0.56
CA ALA A 135 -5.42 -6.58 -1.75
C ALA A 135 -5.27 -5.80 -3.06
N ARG A 136 -5.61 -4.50 -3.06
CA ARG A 136 -5.39 -3.63 -4.21
C ARG A 136 -3.91 -3.30 -4.38
N MET A 137 -3.19 -3.02 -3.30
CA MET A 137 -1.75 -2.79 -3.34
C MET A 137 -1.01 -4.02 -3.86
N GLU A 138 -1.39 -5.23 -3.43
CA GLU A 138 -0.86 -6.49 -3.98
C GLU A 138 -1.05 -6.60 -5.49
N LYS A 139 -2.20 -6.18 -6.02
CA LYS A 139 -2.47 -6.20 -7.47
C LYS A 139 -1.73 -5.12 -8.24
N HIS A 140 -1.44 -3.99 -7.60
CA HIS A 140 -0.83 -2.84 -8.26
C HIS A 140 0.70 -2.92 -8.24
N LEU A 141 1.27 -3.54 -7.21
CA LEU A 141 2.71 -3.58 -6.98
C LEU A 141 3.28 -4.95 -7.34
N SER A 142 4.39 -4.95 -8.06
CA SER A 142 5.15 -6.15 -8.41
C SER A 142 5.77 -6.79 -7.18
N GLU A 143 5.61 -8.11 -7.06
CA GLU A 143 6.27 -8.92 -6.03
C GLU A 143 7.80 -8.85 -6.15
N ALA A 144 8.33 -8.87 -7.39
CA ALA A 144 9.77 -8.86 -7.67
C ALA A 144 10.47 -7.59 -7.17
N GLY A 145 9.73 -6.47 -7.08
CA GLY A 145 10.26 -5.21 -6.60
C GLY A 145 10.43 -5.16 -5.08
N GLY A 146 9.82 -6.05 -4.31
CA GLY A 146 9.87 -6.03 -2.84
C GLY A 146 9.34 -4.73 -2.22
N LEU A 147 8.58 -3.94 -2.98
CA LEU A 147 8.11 -2.61 -2.58
C LEU A 147 6.88 -2.68 -1.67
N LEU A 148 6.04 -3.71 -1.83
CA LEU A 148 4.78 -3.84 -1.09
C LEU A 148 4.94 -3.70 0.44
N PRO A 149 5.88 -4.39 1.12
CA PRO A 149 6.07 -4.22 2.57
C PRO A 149 6.44 -2.78 2.96
N VAL A 150 7.23 -2.10 2.12
CA VAL A 150 7.68 -0.72 2.33
C VAL A 150 6.51 0.25 2.16
N ALA A 151 5.76 0.11 1.06
CA ALA A 151 4.59 0.91 0.76
C ALA A 151 3.48 0.69 1.80
N TRP A 152 3.28 -0.55 2.27
CA TRP A 152 2.32 -0.86 3.32
C TRP A 152 2.69 -0.19 4.64
N LYS A 153 3.96 -0.27 5.05
CA LYS A 153 4.44 0.42 6.25
C LYS A 153 4.23 1.93 6.15
N ALA A 154 4.46 2.52 4.97
CA ALA A 154 4.16 3.93 4.71
C ALA A 154 2.65 4.21 4.82
N LEU A 155 1.79 3.38 4.23
CA LEU A 155 0.32 3.50 4.34
C LEU A 155 -0.14 3.50 5.80
N VAL A 156 0.38 2.59 6.63
CA VAL A 156 0.04 2.52 8.07
C VAL A 156 0.33 3.86 8.76
N LYS A 157 1.44 4.53 8.41
CA LYS A 157 1.77 5.86 8.93
C LYS A 157 0.78 6.91 8.43
N VAL A 158 0.45 6.90 7.14
CA VAL A 158 -0.52 7.86 6.56
C VAL A 158 -1.91 7.67 7.18
N LEU A 159 -2.35 6.43 7.40
CA LEU A 159 -3.61 6.13 8.09
C LEU A 159 -3.63 6.75 9.49
N TYR A 160 -2.56 6.58 10.27
CA TYR A 160 -2.45 7.20 11.59
C TYR A 160 -2.59 8.73 11.52
N GLU A 161 -1.87 9.38 10.61
CA GLU A 161 -1.90 10.84 10.45
C GLU A 161 -3.26 11.37 9.97
N TRP A 162 -3.96 10.61 9.14
CA TRP A 162 -5.29 10.97 8.64
C TRP A 162 -6.35 10.80 9.72
N PHE A 163 -6.41 9.62 10.35
CA PHE A 163 -7.37 9.35 11.40
C PHE A 163 -7.11 10.19 12.64
N GLY A 164 -5.85 10.48 12.99
CA GLY A 164 -5.53 11.41 14.08
C GLY A 164 -6.01 12.83 13.83
N ARG A 165 -5.96 13.31 12.57
CA ARG A 165 -6.56 14.60 12.19
C ARG A 165 -8.08 14.58 12.29
N TRP A 166 -8.71 13.49 11.88
CA TRP A 166 -10.17 13.31 11.97
C TRP A 166 -10.65 13.23 13.41
N GLU A 167 -9.96 12.48 14.26
CA GLU A 167 -10.21 12.35 15.70
C GLU A 167 -10.08 13.70 16.41
N LYS A 168 -9.07 14.50 16.06
CA LYS A 168 -8.92 15.87 16.57
C LYS A 168 -10.10 16.75 16.16
N LEU A 169 -10.51 16.74 14.89
CA LEU A 169 -11.67 17.53 14.42
C LEU A 169 -12.97 17.08 15.11
N SER A 170 -13.17 15.77 15.23
CA SER A 170 -14.32 15.18 15.93
C SER A 170 -14.41 15.64 17.38
N THR A 171 -13.27 15.63 18.09
CA THR A 171 -13.20 16.04 19.49
C THR A 171 -13.38 17.55 19.63
N GLN A 172 -12.76 18.35 18.77
CA GLN A 172 -12.82 19.82 18.86
C GLN A 172 -14.22 20.36 18.56
N CYS A 173 -14.84 19.93 17.46
CA CYS A 173 -16.12 20.48 16.99
C CYS A 173 -17.35 19.79 17.59
N TYR A 174 -17.26 18.51 18.00
CA TYR A 174 -18.43 17.74 18.45
C TYR A 174 -18.29 17.13 19.84
N LYS A 175 -17.11 17.22 20.47
CA LYS A 175 -16.79 16.48 21.72
C LYS A 175 -17.10 14.98 21.57
N PHE A 176 -16.78 14.43 20.40
CA PHE A 176 -17.07 13.04 20.03
C PHE A 176 -15.75 12.29 19.79
N GLY A 177 -15.56 11.15 20.46
CA GLY A 177 -14.42 10.26 20.24
C GLY A 177 -14.62 9.43 18.98
N LEU A 178 -13.59 9.32 18.14
CA LEU A 178 -13.65 8.48 16.96
C LEU A 178 -13.42 7.03 17.35
N GLU A 179 -14.41 6.17 17.09
CA GLU A 179 -14.31 4.74 17.30
C GLU A 179 -14.39 4.05 15.94
N PRO A 180 -13.37 3.27 15.51
CA PRO A 180 -12.11 3.02 16.21
C PRO A 180 -11.17 4.24 16.18
N SER A 181 -10.34 4.38 17.23
CA SER A 181 -9.32 5.43 17.33
C SER A 181 -8.26 5.30 16.23
N ALA A 182 -7.44 6.35 16.03
CA ALA A 182 -6.32 6.29 15.09
C ALA A 182 -5.35 5.14 15.40
N VAL A 183 -5.15 4.82 16.69
CA VAL A 183 -4.31 3.71 17.14
C VAL A 183 -4.92 2.36 16.79
N ASP A 184 -6.23 2.22 16.93
CA ASP A 184 -6.94 1.00 16.56
C ASP A 184 -6.90 0.74 15.07
N VAL A 185 -7.04 1.78 14.24
CA VAL A 185 -6.88 1.70 12.79
C VAL A 185 -5.49 1.19 12.41
N VAL A 186 -4.44 1.68 13.07
CA VAL A 186 -3.07 1.15 12.90
C VAL A 186 -2.97 -0.32 13.29
N ARG A 187 -3.61 -0.73 14.39
CA ARG A 187 -3.61 -2.13 14.82
C ARG A 187 -4.29 -3.03 13.78
N ILE A 188 -5.43 -2.58 13.23
CA ILE A 188 -6.14 -3.28 12.16
C ILE A 188 -5.26 -3.40 10.91
N ALA A 189 -4.61 -2.32 10.47
CA ALA A 189 -3.74 -2.34 9.31
C ALA A 189 -2.49 -3.23 9.49
N LYS A 190 -1.89 -3.23 10.69
CA LYS A 190 -0.79 -4.16 10.98
C LYS A 190 -1.25 -5.61 10.92
N ALA A 191 -2.44 -5.93 11.42
CA ALA A 191 -3.00 -7.28 11.34
C ALA A 191 -3.26 -7.70 9.89
N ALA A 192 -3.81 -6.81 9.05
CA ALA A 192 -4.05 -7.09 7.64
C ALA A 192 -2.75 -7.41 6.87
N GLY A 193 -1.70 -6.60 7.05
CA GLY A 193 -0.41 -6.85 6.39
C GLY A 193 0.36 -8.05 6.92
N GLY A 194 0.23 -8.37 8.23
CA GLY A 194 0.91 -9.49 8.88
C GLY A 194 0.30 -10.86 8.56
N SER A 195 -1.03 -10.93 8.41
CA SER A 195 -1.72 -12.17 8.05
C SER A 195 -1.34 -12.66 6.65
N ALA A 196 -1.14 -11.74 5.70
CA ALA A 196 -0.72 -12.08 4.34
C ALA A 196 0.75 -12.57 4.28
N THR A 197 1.64 -12.04 5.13
CA THR A 197 3.04 -12.50 5.19
C THR A 197 3.17 -13.93 5.73
N ARG A 198 2.23 -14.36 6.59
CA ARG A 198 2.14 -15.76 7.06
C ARG A 198 1.63 -16.69 5.96
N ALA A 199 0.58 -16.31 5.24
CA ALA A 199 0.04 -17.09 4.12
C ALA A 199 1.05 -17.25 2.95
N ALA A 200 1.89 -16.23 2.69
CA ALA A 200 2.95 -16.31 1.66
C ALA A 200 4.10 -17.25 2.06
N ARG A 201 4.42 -17.37 3.37
CA ARG A 201 5.44 -18.31 3.87
C ARG A 201 4.99 -19.77 3.85
N GLU A 202 3.69 -20.03 3.95
CA GLU A 202 3.12 -21.38 3.85
C GLU A 202 3.03 -21.91 2.41
N LYS A 203 3.28 -21.06 1.40
CA LYS A 203 3.32 -21.43 -0.03
C LYS A 203 4.75 -21.47 -0.62
N GLY A 204 5.75 -21.82 0.19
CA GLY A 204 7.12 -22.16 -0.26
C GLY A 204 7.28 -23.64 -0.69
N PRO A 205 8.31 -24.00 -1.48
CA PRO A 205 8.19 -24.93 -2.59
C PRO A 205 7.99 -26.39 -2.15
N SER A 206 6.92 -27.01 -2.62
CA SER A 206 6.72 -28.46 -2.57
C SER A 206 7.69 -29.12 -3.55
N ASN A 207 8.92 -29.33 -3.10
CA ASN A 207 9.94 -30.06 -3.85
C ASN A 207 9.65 -31.57 -3.70
N THR A 208 8.66 -32.07 -4.44
CA THR A 208 8.39 -33.51 -4.50
C THR A 208 9.21 -34.09 -5.65
N VAL A 209 10.46 -34.45 -5.36
CA VAL A 209 11.27 -35.29 -6.26
C VAL A 209 10.66 -36.69 -6.24
N ASN A 210 9.91 -37.03 -7.29
CA ASN A 210 9.32 -38.35 -7.43
C ASN A 210 10.38 -39.33 -8.00
N ILE A 211 11.24 -39.85 -7.12
CA ILE A 211 12.14 -40.97 -7.46
C ILE A 211 11.29 -42.25 -7.40
N LYS A 212 10.79 -42.70 -8.55
CA LYS A 212 10.25 -44.06 -8.68
C LYS A 212 11.41 -45.06 -8.68
N ASN A 213 11.74 -45.58 -7.50
CA ASN A 213 12.51 -46.81 -7.33
C ASN A 213 11.66 -48.00 -7.81
N ASN A 214 12.11 -48.67 -8.87
CA ASN A 214 11.49 -49.90 -9.35
C ASN A 214 12.36 -51.09 -8.90
N SER A 215 11.98 -51.72 -7.79
CA SER A 215 12.57 -52.97 -7.32
C SER A 215 11.54 -53.81 -6.56
N GLY A 216 11.20 -54.98 -7.12
CA GLY A 216 10.35 -55.99 -6.50
C GLY A 216 9.64 -56.79 -7.60
N ARG A 217 10.27 -57.82 -8.17
CA ARG A 217 10.11 -59.22 -7.73
C ARG A 217 8.68 -59.53 -7.32
N ASP A 218 7.97 -60.25 -8.18
CA ASP A 218 7.09 -61.30 -7.69
C ASP A 218 7.28 -62.57 -8.53
N ARG A 219 7.38 -63.68 -7.81
CA ARG A 219 7.64 -65.04 -8.31
C ARG A 219 6.40 -65.87 -8.08
N GLY A 220 6.04 -66.65 -9.09
CA GLY A 220 5.25 -67.88 -8.97
C GLY A 220 3.76 -67.68 -9.21
N ARG A 221 3.01 -68.66 -9.74
CA ARG A 221 3.30 -70.10 -9.87
C ARG A 221 2.15 -70.75 -10.67
N VAL A 222 2.43 -71.90 -11.30
CA VAL A 222 1.50 -72.96 -11.80
C VAL A 222 0.69 -72.58 -13.06
N GLY A 223 0.61 -73.34 -14.16
CA GLY A 223 0.93 -74.73 -14.49
C GLY A 223 -0.25 -75.31 -15.33
N ALA A 224 0.05 -75.96 -16.46
CA ALA A 224 -0.77 -76.93 -17.24
C ALA A 224 -0.17 -77.01 -18.67
N GLU A 225 0.56 -78.06 -19.04
CA GLU A 225 0.05 -79.31 -19.66
C GLU A 225 -0.56 -79.09 -21.06
N CYS A 226 0.24 -79.39 -22.10
CA CYS A 226 0.07 -80.49 -23.06
C CYS A 226 1.25 -80.49 -24.05
#